data_AF-A0A2E0TKN3-F1
#
_entry.id   AF-A0A2E0TKN3-F1
#
_cell.length_a   1.000
_cell.length_b   1.000
_cell.length_c   1.000
_cell.angle_alpha   90.00
_cell.angle_beta   90.00
_cell.angle_gamma   90.00
#
_symmetry.space_group_name_H-M   'P 1'
#
loop_
_entity.id
_entity.type
_entity.pdbx_description
1 polymer ?
#
loop_
_entity_poly.entity_id
_entity_poly.type
_entity_poly.pdbx_seq_one_letter_code
_entity_poly.pdbx_strand_id
1 'polypeptide(L)'
;MRTSHRCPKCQGEDLLVVDPWSQPDPGSSNTTSPTQVAFRMSYFRRQVATDLELWVCAGCGYAELFAKDVDTLGELADAGTQGLRRVRREKDGGAYR
;
A
#
# COMPACT_ATOMS: atom_id res chain seq x y z
N MET A 1 -1.51 -11.98 -1.81
CA MET A 1 -0.95 -12.75 -0.67
C MET A 1 -1.78 -12.63 0.61
N ARG A 2 -2.08 -11.42 1.11
CA ARG A 2 -2.82 -11.21 2.38
C ARG A 2 -4.15 -11.98 2.50
N THR A 3 -4.99 -11.97 1.46
CA THR A 3 -6.32 -12.63 1.50
C THR A 3 -6.26 -14.11 1.11
N SER A 4 -5.42 -14.46 0.13
CA SER A 4 -5.36 -15.80 -0.44
C SER A 4 -4.41 -16.75 0.28
N HIS A 5 -3.53 -16.23 1.14
CA HIS A 5 -2.38 -16.94 1.72
C HIS A 5 -1.52 -17.69 0.68
N ARG A 6 -1.52 -17.18 -0.57
CA ARG A 6 -0.76 -17.75 -1.70
C ARG A 6 -0.09 -16.65 -2.49
N CYS A 7 1.12 -16.93 -2.98
CA CYS A 7 1.84 -16.07 -3.91
C CYS A 7 1.13 -16.06 -5.27
N PRO A 8 0.72 -14.90 -5.81
CA PRO A 8 0.05 -14.86 -7.12
C PRO A 8 0.99 -15.23 -8.27
N LYS A 9 2.31 -15.13 -8.08
CA LYS A 9 3.32 -15.42 -9.10
C LYS A 9 3.66 -16.92 -9.21
N CYS A 10 3.92 -17.60 -8.10
CA CYS A 10 4.35 -19.01 -8.10
C CYS A 10 3.40 -19.97 -7.37
N GLN A 11 2.29 -19.47 -6.81
CA GLN A 11 1.33 -20.24 -6.00
C GLN A 11 1.91 -20.83 -4.69
N GLY A 12 3.14 -20.47 -4.31
CA GLY A 12 3.74 -20.88 -3.04
C GLY A 12 2.99 -20.33 -1.82
N GLU A 13 3.05 -21.09 -0.73
CA GLU A 13 2.33 -20.83 0.53
C GLU A 13 3.25 -20.33 1.66
N ASP A 14 4.57 -20.38 1.45
CA ASP A 14 5.55 -19.84 2.40
C ASP A 14 5.73 -18.32 2.17
N LEU A 15 5.21 -17.53 3.12
CA LEU A 15 5.06 -16.08 3.05
C LEU A 15 5.68 -15.42 4.29
N LEU A 16 6.56 -14.46 4.07
CA LEU A 16 7.13 -13.60 5.09
C LEU A 16 6.32 -12.31 5.17
N VAL A 17 6.01 -11.84 6.38
CA VAL A 17 5.26 -10.59 6.61
C VAL A 17 6.11 -9.65 7.44
N VAL A 18 6.28 -8.41 6.97
CA VAL A 18 6.91 -7.33 7.73
C VAL A 18 5.82 -6.32 8.08
N ASP A 19 5.51 -6.23 9.36
CA ASP A 19 4.47 -5.35 9.89
C ASP A 19 4.91 -4.63 11.19
N PRO A 20 5.05 -3.29 11.20
CA PRO A 20 4.93 -2.38 10.06
C PRO A 20 6.13 -2.47 9.12
N TRP A 21 5.90 -2.30 7.81
CA TRP A 21 7.01 -2.10 6.88
C TRP A 21 7.66 -0.75 7.16
N SER A 22 8.86 -0.78 7.75
CA SER A 22 9.56 0.43 8.18
C SER A 22 10.68 0.83 7.21
N GLN A 23 10.96 2.13 7.15
CA GLN A 23 12.05 2.74 6.41
C GLN A 23 13.02 3.45 7.38
N PRO A 24 14.30 3.63 7.02
CA PRO A 24 15.22 4.44 7.82
C PRO A 24 14.65 5.83 8.10
N ASP A 25 14.81 6.31 9.33
CA ASP A 25 14.40 7.66 9.70
C ASP A 25 15.39 8.68 9.10
N PRO A 26 14.94 9.63 8.25
CA PRO A 26 15.85 10.63 7.68
C PRO A 26 16.44 11.58 8.72
N GLY A 27 15.84 11.71 9.90
CA GLY A 27 16.30 12.56 11.00
C GLY A 27 17.21 11.87 12.01
N SER A 28 17.48 10.57 11.83
CA SER A 28 18.19 9.76 12.83
C SER A 28 19.01 8.65 12.18
N SER A 29 20.22 8.41 12.68
CA SER A 29 21.12 7.40 12.14
C SER A 29 20.86 5.98 12.65
N ASN A 30 19.96 5.80 13.62
CA ASN A 30 19.76 4.52 14.30
C ASN A 30 18.29 4.15 14.53
N THR A 31 17.34 4.90 13.97
CA THR A 31 15.91 4.59 14.08
C THR A 31 15.29 4.32 12.72
N THR A 32 14.16 3.62 12.77
CA THR A 32 13.29 3.40 11.62
C THR A 32 11.91 3.96 11.93
N SER A 33 11.20 4.40 10.91
CA SER A 33 9.81 4.82 10.99
C SER A 33 8.94 3.96 10.08
N PRO A 34 7.68 3.65 10.47
CA PRO A 34 6.73 3.00 9.57
C PRO A 34 6.64 3.74 8.24
N THR A 35 6.57 2.97 7.15
CA THR A 35 6.25 3.50 5.82
C THR A 35 4.76 3.74 5.78
N GLN A 36 4.39 4.97 5.42
CA GLN A 36 3.01 5.43 5.45
C GLN A 36 2.59 5.99 4.10
N VAL A 37 1.34 5.79 3.73
CA VAL A 37 0.71 6.60 2.69
C VAL A 37 0.26 7.89 3.33
N ALA A 38 0.83 9.01 2.87
CA ALA A 38 0.51 10.32 3.39
C ALA A 38 0.34 11.33 2.25
N PHE A 39 -0.56 12.28 2.47
CA PHE A 39 -0.90 13.31 1.50
C PHE A 39 -0.66 14.70 2.09
N ARG A 40 -0.31 15.63 1.21
CA ARG A 40 -0.18 17.05 1.57
C ARG A 40 -1.55 17.70 1.41
N MET A 41 -2.16 18.10 2.53
CA MET A 41 -3.46 18.79 2.53
C MET A 41 -3.29 20.30 2.35
N SER A 42 -2.21 20.87 2.88
CA SER A 42 -1.85 22.28 2.69
C SER A 42 -0.34 22.48 2.86
N TYR A 43 0.13 23.72 2.78
CA TYR A 43 1.57 24.00 2.92
C TYR A 43 2.15 23.51 4.27
N PHE A 44 1.33 23.53 5.32
CA PHE A 44 1.72 23.22 6.71
C PHE A 44 1.05 21.97 7.29
N ARG A 45 0.18 21.28 6.54
CA ARG A 45 -0.53 20.09 7.04
C ARG A 45 -0.29 18.89 6.14
N ARG A 46 0.26 17.85 6.74
CA ARG A 46 0.31 16.49 6.20
C ARG A 46 -0.78 15.67 6.89
N GLN A 47 -1.50 14.88 6.10
CA GLN A 47 -2.41 13.86 6.63
C GLN A 47 -1.81 12.49 6.34
N VAL A 48 -1.62 11.70 7.38
CA VAL A 48 -1.27 10.29 7.26
C VAL A 48 -2.58 9.54 7.06
N ALA A 49 -2.68 8.78 5.97
CA ALA A 49 -3.88 8.01 5.66
C ALA A 49 -3.80 6.61 6.27
N THR A 50 -2.66 5.94 6.14
CA THR A 50 -2.52 4.53 6.55
C THR A 50 -1.06 4.10 6.60
N ASP A 51 -0.74 3.16 7.48
CA ASP A 51 0.55 2.46 7.47
C ASP A 51 0.51 1.31 6.46
N LEU A 52 1.69 0.90 5.99
CA LEU A 52 1.86 -0.22 5.07
C LEU A 52 2.42 -1.45 5.77
N GLU A 53 1.93 -2.62 5.35
CA GLU A 53 2.54 -3.92 5.59
C GLU A 53 3.12 -4.48 4.29
N LEU A 54 4.22 -5.22 4.39
CA LEU A 54 4.90 -5.85 3.26
C LEU A 54 4.79 -7.36 3.38
N TRP A 55 4.30 -8.00 2.33
CA TRP A 55 4.26 -9.46 2.21
C TRP A 55 5.25 -9.90 1.14
N VAL A 56 6.09 -10.89 1.43
CA VAL A 56 7.11 -11.41 0.52
C VAL A 56 6.99 -12.93 0.43
N CYS A 57 6.92 -13.48 -0.78
CA CYS A 57 6.97 -14.92 -0.98
C CYS A 57 8.40 -15.44 -0.79
N ALA A 58 8.61 -16.37 0.14
CA ALA A 58 9.92 -16.97 0.40
C ALA A 58 10.46 -17.78 -0.79
N GLY A 59 9.57 -18.37 -1.59
CA GLY A 59 9.96 -19.21 -2.72
C GLY A 59 10.44 -18.44 -3.96
N CYS A 60 9.79 -17.32 -4.32
CA CYS A 60 10.11 -16.59 -5.56
C CYS A 60 10.46 -15.11 -5.37
N GLY A 61 10.48 -14.61 -4.13
CA GLY A 61 10.82 -13.22 -3.79
C GLY A 61 9.79 -12.18 -4.23
N TYR A 62 8.64 -12.59 -4.77
CA TYR A 62 7.57 -11.64 -5.14
C TYR A 62 7.03 -10.92 -3.90
N ALA A 63 6.85 -9.61 -4.00
CA ALA A 63 6.46 -8.75 -2.90
C ALA A 63 5.19 -7.93 -3.23
N GLU A 64 4.30 -7.77 -2.25
CA GLU A 64 3.12 -6.92 -2.29
C GLU A 64 3.05 -6.03 -1.06
N LEU A 65 2.52 -4.83 -1.23
CA LEU A 65 2.26 -3.87 -0.16
C LEU A 65 0.76 -3.75 0.07
N PHE A 66 0.35 -3.71 1.33
CA PHE A 66 -1.04 -3.51 1.71
C PHE A 66 -1.19 -2.33 2.66
N ALA A 67 -2.22 -1.51 2.42
CA ALA A 67 -2.71 -0.53 3.37
C ALA A 67 -3.42 -1.24 4.54
N LYS A 68 -3.18 -0.78 5.77
CA LYS A 68 -3.87 -1.31 6.96
C LYS A 68 -5.31 -0.83 7.05
N ASP A 69 -5.49 0.46 6.83
CA ASP A 69 -6.77 1.16 6.72
C ASP A 69 -6.99 1.63 5.27
N VAL A 70 -8.02 1.09 4.62
CA VAL A 70 -8.44 1.45 3.25
C VAL A 70 -9.62 2.43 3.27
N ASP A 71 -10.35 2.52 4.38
CA ASP A 71 -11.53 3.38 4.49
C ASP A 71 -11.09 4.84 4.50
N THR A 72 -10.05 5.18 5.26
CA THR A 72 -9.44 6.52 5.25
C THR A 72 -8.93 6.91 3.84
N LEU A 73 -8.39 5.96 3.08
CA LEU A 73 -8.00 6.21 1.68
C LEU A 73 -9.21 6.45 0.78
N GLY A 74 -10.31 5.75 1.02
CA GLY A 74 -11.58 5.95 0.32
C GLY A 74 -12.14 7.35 0.55
N GLU A 75 -12.22 7.78 1.80
CA GLU A 75 -12.70 9.11 2.19
C GLU A 75 -11.84 10.22 1.58
N LEU A 76 -10.51 10.08 1.60
CA LEU A 76 -9.61 11.05 1.00
C LEU A 76 -9.74 11.13 -0.53
N ALA A 77 -9.98 10.00 -1.20
CA ALA A 77 -10.22 9.98 -2.63
C ALA A 77 -11.53 10.70 -2.97
N ASP A 78 -12.59 10.46 -2.18
CA ASP A 78 -13.91 11.05 -2.39
C ASP A 78 -13.90 12.56 -2.05
N ALA A 79 -13.02 13.01 -1.14
CA ALA A 79 -12.76 14.42 -0.85
C ALA A 79 -11.90 15.15 -1.92
N GLY A 80 -11.45 14.45 -2.97
CA GLY A 80 -10.66 15.06 -4.04
C GLY A 80 -9.20 15.38 -3.66
N THR A 81 -8.61 14.60 -2.75
CA THR A 81 -7.22 14.80 -2.32
C THR A 81 -6.25 14.75 -3.49
N GLN A 82 -5.42 15.79 -3.64
CA GLN A 82 -4.45 15.88 -4.72
C GLN A 82 -3.47 14.69 -4.69
N GLY A 83 -3.27 14.05 -5.84
CA GLY A 83 -2.36 12.90 -5.98
C GLY A 83 -3.01 11.55 -5.66
N LEU A 84 -4.27 11.54 -5.21
CA LEU A 84 -5.06 10.33 -5.03
C LEU A 84 -6.22 10.30 -6.03
N ARG A 85 -6.39 9.18 -6.75
CA ARG A 85 -7.52 8.97 -7.66
C ARG A 85 -8.06 7.56 -7.51
N ARG A 86 -9.38 7.42 -7.49
CA ARG A 86 -10.05 6.12 -7.52
C ARG A 86 -10.09 5.62 -8.97
N VAL A 87 -9.62 4.40 -9.20
CA VAL A 87 -9.72 3.74 -10.51
C VAL A 87 -10.66 2.56 -10.36
N ARG A 88 -11.72 2.51 -11.18
CA ARG A 88 -12.61 1.36 -11.29
C ARG A 88 -12.48 0.81 -12.70
N ARG A 89 -12.40 -0.52 -12.84
CA ARG A 89 -12.54 -1.15 -14.14
C ARG A 89 -14.03 -1.10 -14.50
N GLU A 90 -14.38 -0.46 -15.60
CA GLU A 90 -15.73 -0.55 -16.15
C GLU A 90 -15.99 -2.02 -16.55
N LYS A 91 -17.12 -2.56 -16.08
CA LYS A 91 -17.62 -3.87 -16.51
C LYS A 91 -18.35 -3.69 -17.85
N ASP A 92 -17.66 -3.28 -18.91
CA ASP A 92 -18.23 -3.38 -20.26
C ASP A 92 -17.17 -3.79 -21.26
N GLY A 93 -17.46 -4.87 -21.97
CA GLY A 93 -16.57 -5.55 -22.92
C GLY A 93 -16.36 -4.78 -24.21
N GLY A 94 -15.60 -3.69 -24.16
CA GLY A 94 -15.07 -3.02 -25.36
C GLY A 94 -13.71 -3.59 -25.74
N ALA A 95 -13.64 -4.33 -26.84
CA ALA A 95 -12.38 -4.71 -27.47
C ALA A 95 -11.53 -3.47 -27.77
N TYR A 96 -10.28 -3.47 -27.34
CA TYR A 96 -9.31 -2.44 -27.70
C TYR A 96 -9.08 -2.48 -29.23
N ARG A 97 -9.32 -1.35 -29.90
CA ARG A 97 -8.68 -0.97 -31.16
C ARG A 97 -7.84 0.27 -30.91
#